data_AF-A0A3D5K2N3-F1
#
_entry.id   AF-A0A3D5K2N3-F1
#
_cell.length_a   1.000
_cell.length_b   1.000
_cell.length_c   1.000
_cell.angle_alpha   90.00
_cell.angle_beta   90.00
_cell.angle_gamma   90.00
#
_symmetry.space_group_name_H-M   'P 1'
#
loop_
_entity.id
_entity.type
_entity.pdbx_description
1 polymer ?
#
loop_
_entity_poly.entity_id
_entity_poly.type
_entity_poly.pdbx_seq_one_letter_code
_entity_poly.pdbx_strand_id
1 'polypeptide(L)' 'MAHERITRDDLEAELRATVVGTEGPVAERRSLFLAGAVVVVASVVTVAWLVGRRAGQRRSTVVEVRRI' A
#
# COMPACT_ATOMS: atom_id res chain seq x y z
N MET A 1 46.62 9.46 16.35
CA MET A 1 45.22 9.25 15.96
C MET A 1 45.16 9.14 14.44
N ALA A 2 45.49 7.98 13.88
CA ALA A 2 45.39 7.76 12.43
C ALA A 2 43.91 7.56 12.09
N HIS A 3 43.35 8.43 11.25
CA HIS A 3 42.07 8.15 10.61
C HIS A 3 42.29 6.99 9.65
N GLU A 4 41.88 5.80 10.08
CA GLU A 4 41.84 4.59 9.27
C GLU A 4 40.95 4.90 8.05
N ARG A 5 41.58 5.00 6.88
CA ARG A 5 40.89 5.41 5.67
C ARG A 5 39.93 4.29 5.29
N ILE A 6 38.64 4.60 5.30
CA ILE A 6 37.60 3.67 4.83
C ILE A 6 37.95 3.26 3.40
N THR A 7 38.23 1.97 3.20
CA THR A 7 38.57 1.43 1.89
C THR A 7 37.32 0.96 1.16
N ARG A 8 37.44 0.78 -0.16
CA ARG A 8 36.32 0.28 -0.98
C ARG A 8 35.87 -1.11 -0.53
N ASP A 9 36.80 -1.91 -0.05
CA ASP A 9 36.54 -3.28 0.41
C ASP A 9 35.75 -3.29 1.73
N ASP A 10 36.01 -2.33 2.64
CA ASP A 10 35.20 -2.15 3.86
C ASP A 10 33.76 -1.78 3.52
N LEU A 11 33.57 -0.90 2.53
CA LEU A 11 32.22 -0.54 2.07
C LEU A 11 31.52 -1.74 1.44
N GLU A 12 32.20 -2.54 0.64
CA GLU A 12 31.61 -3.72 0.00
C GLU A 12 31.26 -4.81 1.02
N ALA A 13 32.08 -4.99 2.06
CA ALA A 13 31.82 -5.89 3.17
C ALA A 13 30.58 -5.47 3.98
N GLU A 14 30.47 -4.20 4.34
CA GLU A 14 29.32 -3.65 5.09
C GLU A 14 28.04 -3.68 4.23
N LEU A 15 28.15 -3.36 2.94
CA LEU A 15 27.02 -3.43 2.01
C LEU A 15 26.54 -4.87 1.85
N ARG A 16 27.46 -5.83 1.70
CA ARG A 16 27.12 -7.26 1.56
C ARG A 16 26.50 -7.79 2.86
N ALA A 17 27.04 -7.45 4.02
CA ALA A 17 26.47 -7.84 5.31
C ALA A 17 25.05 -7.30 5.50
N THR A 18 24.82 -6.03 5.12
CA THR A 18 23.51 -5.37 5.26
C THR A 18 22.50 -5.90 4.24
N VAL A 19 22.88 -6.02 2.97
CA VAL A 19 22.00 -6.43 1.86
C VAL A 19 21.65 -7.91 1.96
N VAL A 20 22.63 -8.79 2.20
CA VAL A 20 22.38 -10.24 2.36
C VAL A 20 21.53 -10.51 3.61
N GLY A 21 21.66 -9.69 4.67
CA GLY A 21 20.81 -9.76 5.86
C GLY A 21 19.38 -9.26 5.66
N THR A 22 19.11 -8.43 4.63
CA THR A 22 17.76 -7.91 4.36
C THR A 22 17.01 -8.70 3.29
N GLU A 23 17.67 -9.29 2.29
CA GLU A 23 16.98 -9.93 1.14
C GLU A 23 15.99 -11.05 1.52
N GLY A 24 16.27 -11.83 2.56
CA GLY A 24 15.37 -12.88 3.06
C GLY A 24 14.01 -12.34 3.53
N PRO A 25 13.96 -11.37 4.46
CA PRO A 25 12.70 -10.78 4.92
C PRO A 25 12.07 -9.74 3.97
N VAL A 26 12.81 -9.12 3.02
CA VAL A 26 12.18 -8.11 2.13
C VAL A 26 11.29 -8.76 1.07
N ALA A 27 11.62 -9.95 0.55
CA ALA A 27 10.78 -10.63 -0.43
C ALA A 27 9.41 -11.01 0.14
N GLU A 28 9.37 -11.54 1.37
CA GLU A 28 8.14 -11.88 2.08
C GLU A 28 7.36 -10.62 2.49
N ARG A 29 8.06 -9.58 2.98
CA ARG A 29 7.43 -8.29 3.31
C ARG A 29 6.84 -7.59 2.10
N ARG A 30 7.47 -7.66 0.92
CA ARG A 30 6.91 -7.07 -0.32
C ARG A 30 5.54 -7.65 -0.65
N SER A 31 5.39 -8.97 -0.52
CA SER A 31 4.10 -9.64 -0.72
C SER A 31 3.06 -9.17 0.31
N LEU A 32 3.46 -9.09 1.59
CA LEU A 32 2.60 -8.58 2.66
C LEU A 32 2.19 -7.12 2.45
N PHE A 33 3.11 -6.27 2.00
CA PHE A 33 2.85 -4.86 1.68
C PHE A 33 1.91 -4.72 0.48
N LEU A 34 2.11 -5.51 -0.59
CA LEU A 34 1.19 -5.53 -1.73
C LEU A 34 -0.22 -5.99 -1.31
N ALA A 35 -0.31 -7.07 -0.54
CA ALA A 35 -1.59 -7.56 -0.02
C ALA A 35 -2.28 -6.51 0.84
N GLY A 36 -1.55 -5.84 1.74
CA GLY A 36 -2.06 -4.74 2.54
C GLY A 36 -2.56 -3.56 1.70
N ALA A 37 -1.80 -3.17 0.66
CA ALA A 37 -2.20 -2.10 -0.25
C ALA A 37 -3.51 -2.42 -0.99
N VAL A 38 -3.67 -3.65 -1.47
CA VAL A 38 -4.90 -4.10 -2.12
C VAL A 38 -6.09 -4.02 -1.17
N VAL A 39 -5.93 -4.47 0.07
CA VAL A 39 -7.00 -4.40 1.09
C VAL A 39 -7.42 -2.96 1.37
N VAL A 40 -6.45 -2.04 1.50
CA VAL A 40 -6.73 -0.62 1.72
C VAL A 40 -7.52 -0.04 0.54
N VAL A 41 -7.09 -0.27 -0.70
CA VAL A 41 -7.80 0.23 -1.89
C VAL A 41 -9.23 -0.33 -1.96
N ALA A 42 -9.41 -1.64 -1.75
CA ALA A 42 -10.72 -2.26 -1.75
C ALA A 42 -11.65 -1.69 -0.67
N SER A 43 -11.11 -1.40 0.52
CA SER A 43 -11.87 -0.81 1.62
C SER A 43 -12.34 0.62 1.28
N VAL A 44 -11.47 1.44 0.68
CA VAL A 44 -11.80 2.80 0.26
C VAL A 44 -12.90 2.80 -0.79
N VAL A 45 -12.80 1.93 -1.80
CA VAL A 45 -13.83 1.78 -2.85
C VAL A 45 -15.17 1.37 -2.24
N THR A 46 -15.15 0.43 -1.31
CA THR A 46 -16.37 -0.06 -0.62
C THR A 46 -17.04 1.06 0.17
N VAL A 47 -16.27 1.84 0.94
CA VAL A 47 -16.79 2.98 1.71
C VAL A 47 -17.36 4.05 0.77
N ALA A 48 -16.63 4.41 -0.28
CA ALA A 48 -17.08 5.39 -1.27
C ALA A 48 -18.41 4.95 -1.93
N TRP A 49 -18.53 3.68 -2.31
CA TRP A 49 -19.75 3.11 -2.87
C TRP A 49 -20.91 3.12 -1.88
N LEU A 50 -20.68 2.75 -0.61
CA LEU A 50 -21.72 2.78 0.42
C LEU A 50 -22.25 4.20 0.67
N VAL A 51 -21.36 5.18 0.75
CA VAL A 51 -21.71 6.59 0.91
C VAL A 51 -22.51 7.07 -0.29
N GLY A 52 -22.03 6.79 -1.51
CA GLY A 52 -22.72 7.12 -2.76
C GLY A 52 -24.11 6.48 -2.86
N ARG A 53 -24.22 5.18 -2.53
CA ARG A 53 -25.48 4.43 -2.52
C ARG A 53 -26.48 5.02 -1.53
N ARG A 54 -26.04 5.36 -0.31
CA ARG A 54 -26.90 5.95 0.72
C ARG A 54 -27.38 7.34 0.32
N ALA A 55 -26.51 8.15 -0.28
CA ALA A 55 -26.87 9.47 -0.78
C ALA A 55 -27.84 9.38 -1.99
N GLY A 56 -27.60 8.45 -2.91
CA GLY A 56 -28.45 8.20 -4.07
C GLY A 56 -29.85 7.73 -3.70
N GLN A 57 -29.98 6.85 -2.69
CA GLN A 57 -31.31 6.44 -2.20
C GLN A 57 -32.06 7.58 -1.52
N ARG A 58 -31.38 8.46 -0.77
CA ARG A 58 -32.03 9.62 -0.14
C ARG A 58 -32.45 10.69 -1.14
N ARG A 59 -31.79 10.74 -2.31
CA ARG A 59 -32.06 11.69 -3.39
C ARG A 59 -32.86 11.08 -4.54
N SER A 60 -33.43 9.88 -4.38
CA SER A 60 -34.28 9.34 -5.44
C SER A 60 -35.49 10.25 -5.58
N THR A 61 -35.52 11.03 -6.66
CA THR A 61 -36.70 11.75 -7.12
C THR A 61 -37.82 10.74 -7.20
N VAL A 62 -38.86 10.92 -6.39
CA VAL A 62 -40.09 10.13 -6.49
C VAL A 62 -40.69 10.48 -7.83
N VAL A 63 -40.44 9.63 -8.83
CA VAL A 63 -41.09 9.77 -10.14
C VAL A 63 -42.45 9.11 -9.99
N GLU A 64 -43.47 9.90 -9.66
CA GLU A 64 -44.85 9.47 -9.83
C GLU A 64 -45.08 9.24 -11.32
N VAL A 65 -45.07 7.96 -11.72
CA VAL A 65 -45.40 7.56 -13.08
C VAL A 65 -46.89 7.74 -13.26
N ARG A 66 -47.31 8.95 -13.64
CA ARG A 66 -48.67 9.23 -14.04
C ARG A 66 -48.89 8.63 -15.43
N ARG A 67 -49.51 7.45 -15.50
CA ARG A 67 -50.02 6.92 -16.77
C ARG A 67 -51.18 7.80 -17.22
N ILE A 68 -51.02 8.43 -18.38
CA ILE A 68 -52.09 8.96 -19.22
C ILE A 68 -52.70 7.82 -20.03
#